data_AF-A0A537Z5E0-F1
#
_entry.id   AF-A0A537Z5E0-F1
#
_cell.length_a   1.000
_cell.length_b   1.000
_cell.length_c   1.000
_cell.angle_alpha   90.00
_cell.angle_beta   90.00
_cell.angle_gamma   90.00
#
_symmetry.space_group_name_H-M   'P 1'
#
loop_
_entity.id
_entity.type
_entity.pdbx_description
1 polymer ?
#
loop_
_entity_poly.entity_id
_entity_poly.type
_entity_poly.pdbx_seq_one_letter_code
_entity_poly.pdbx_strand_id
1 'polypeptide(L)'
;MRSWKRPRSEAKGAAVSKETAFYPRLKAMTDDWMDLFGYSAPAVVTDTQEEYRAVRESAGLMDFTMLRKVDIEGDGVVEFVNGIVARDVSKLQPGR
;
A
#
# COMPACT_ATOMS: atom_id res chain seq x y z
N MET A 1 -4.94 40.69 2.76
CA MET A 1 -5.06 39.26 2.41
C MET A 1 -4.04 38.49 3.26
N ARG A 2 -4.47 37.70 4.24
CA ARG A 2 -3.56 36.95 5.12
C ARG A 2 -3.16 35.65 4.43
N SER A 3 -1.87 35.48 4.11
CA SER A 3 -1.36 34.24 3.55
C SER A 3 -1.37 33.15 4.62
N TRP A 4 -2.21 32.12 4.44
CA TRP A 4 -2.15 30.92 5.25
C TRP A 4 -0.97 30.06 4.75
N LYS A 5 0.18 30.10 5.43
CA LYS A 5 1.21 29.07 5.27
C LYS A 5 0.85 27.92 6.23
N ARG A 6 0.55 26.74 5.68
CA ARG A 6 0.40 25.52 6.51
C ARG A 6 1.71 25.34 7.30
N PRO A 7 1.66 25.15 8.63
CA PRO A 7 2.84 24.69 9.34
C PRO A 7 3.22 23.34 8.75
N ARG A 8 4.46 23.21 8.29
CA ARG A 8 5.03 21.89 8.03
C ARG A 8 5.14 21.25 9.40
N SER A 9 4.29 20.27 9.70
CA SER A 9 4.43 19.51 10.94
C SER A 9 5.82 18.89 10.94
N GLU A 10 6.67 19.30 11.88
CA GLU A 10 7.88 18.56 12.19
C GLU A 10 7.42 17.14 12.56
N ALA A 11 7.86 16.16 11.76
CA ALA A 11 7.63 14.76 12.07
C ALA A 11 8.31 14.47 13.41
N LYS A 12 7.52 14.38 14.49
CA LYS A 12 7.98 13.85 15.77
C LYS A 12 8.58 12.47 15.50
N GLY A 13 9.90 12.35 15.69
CA GLY A 13 10.74 11.15 15.61
C GLY A 13 10.23 10.08 14.66
N ALA A 14 10.80 9.99 13.44
CA ALA A 14 10.41 9.01 12.44
C ALA A 14 10.20 7.64 13.10
N ALA A 15 8.94 7.24 13.25
CA ALA A 15 8.62 5.92 13.73
C ALA A 15 9.28 4.93 12.79
N VAL A 16 10.05 3.98 13.31
CA VAL A 16 10.70 2.97 12.49
C VAL A 16 9.61 2.22 11.72
N SER A 17 9.71 2.25 10.40
CA SER A 17 8.77 1.59 9.51
C SER A 17 8.74 0.08 9.80
N LYS A 18 7.54 -0.50 9.80
CA LYS A 18 7.34 -1.92 10.09
C LYS A 18 7.86 -2.79 8.95
N GLU A 19 8.43 -3.93 9.30
CA GLU A 19 8.86 -4.94 8.34
C GLU A 19 7.68 -5.79 7.85
N THR A 20 7.67 -6.15 6.56
CA THR A 20 6.69 -7.08 5.99
C THR A 20 7.18 -8.52 6.11
N ALA A 21 6.32 -9.50 5.83
CA ALA A 21 6.73 -10.91 5.77
C ALA A 21 7.80 -11.19 4.70
N PHE A 22 7.92 -10.33 3.68
CA PHE A 22 8.92 -10.44 2.62
C PHE A 22 10.23 -9.70 2.93
N TYR A 23 10.26 -8.88 3.99
CA TYR A 23 11.42 -8.06 4.35
C TYR A 23 12.75 -8.83 4.42
N PRO A 24 12.85 -10.02 5.06
CA PRO A 24 14.13 -10.74 5.11
C PRO A 24 14.69 -11.11 3.74
N ARG A 25 13.82 -11.40 2.76
CA ARG A 25 14.25 -11.74 1.39
C ARG A 25 14.63 -10.48 0.61
N LEU A 26 13.83 -9.43 0.72
CA LEU A 26 14.08 -8.17 0.02
C LEU A 26 15.35 -7.48 0.54
N LYS A 27 15.63 -7.54 1.84
CA LYS A 27 16.87 -7.02 2.46
C LYS A 27 18.14 -7.71 1.99
N ALA A 28 18.05 -8.97 1.57
CA ALA A 28 19.19 -9.64 0.96
C ALA A 28 19.46 -9.16 -0.48
N MET A 29 18.55 -8.38 -1.08
CA MET A 29 18.60 -7.97 -2.49
C MET A 29 18.81 -6.47 -2.68
N THR A 30 18.36 -5.63 -1.75
CA THR A 30 18.49 -4.16 -1.85
C THR A 30 18.67 -3.47 -0.50
N ASP A 31 19.38 -2.35 -0.53
CA ASP A 31 19.55 -1.41 0.58
C ASP A 31 18.75 -0.10 0.38
N ASP A 32 17.98 0.01 -0.71
CA ASP A 32 17.18 1.21 -1.02
C ASP A 32 15.75 1.05 -0.50
N TRP A 33 15.45 1.77 0.58
CA TRP A 33 14.22 1.62 1.35
C TRP A 33 13.46 2.94 1.48
N MET A 34 12.15 2.86 1.43
CA MET A 34 11.23 3.97 1.69
C MET A 34 10.16 3.59 2.72
N ASP A 35 9.70 4.59 3.48
CA ASP A 35 8.47 4.44 4.26
C ASP A 35 7.26 4.52 3.33
N LEU A 36 6.48 3.44 3.30
CA LEU A 36 5.22 3.37 2.60
C LEU A 36 4.10 3.02 3.57
N PHE A 37 3.35 4.04 3.98
CA PHE A 37 2.26 3.94 4.97
C PHE A 37 2.69 3.30 6.29
N GLY A 38 3.91 3.61 6.77
CA GLY A 38 4.44 3.05 8.01
C GLY A 38 5.07 1.65 7.88
N TYR A 39 5.32 1.18 6.65
CA TYR A 39 6.04 -0.07 6.36
C TYR A 39 7.30 0.20 5.54
N SER A 40 8.35 -0.56 5.79
CA SER A 40 9.57 -0.56 4.99
C SER A 40 9.29 -1.25 3.66
N ALA A 41 9.31 -0.50 2.57
CA ALA A 41 9.18 -1.02 1.22
C ALA A 41 10.45 -0.72 0.42
N PRO A 42 10.94 -1.65 -0.42
CA PRO A 42 12.07 -1.36 -1.30
C PRO A 42 11.64 -0.36 -2.37
N ALA A 43 12.45 0.66 -2.61
CA ALA A 43 12.19 1.62 -3.70
C ALA A 43 12.52 1.01 -5.07
N VAL A 44 13.63 0.26 -5.13
CA VAL A 44 14.07 -0.57 -6.27
C VAL A 44 14.75 -1.82 -5.69
N VAL A 45 14.53 -3.00 -6.28
CA VAL A 45 15.12 -4.27 -5.81
C VAL A 45 16.39 -4.62 -6.60
N THR A 46 16.42 -4.34 -7.90
CA THR A 46 17.49 -4.69 -8.85
C THR A 46 17.83 -3.50 -9.76
N ASP A 47 17.01 -3.24 -10.78
CA ASP A 47 17.11 -2.09 -11.67
C ASP A 47 15.70 -1.66 -12.12
N THR A 48 15.43 -0.36 -12.13
CA THR A 48 14.07 0.16 -12.41
C THR A 48 13.57 -0.20 -13.82
N GLN A 49 14.43 -0.18 -14.84
CA GLN A 49 14.02 -0.47 -16.22
C GLN A 49 13.80 -1.97 -16.41
N GLU A 50 14.68 -2.79 -15.84
CA GLU A 50 14.53 -4.24 -15.92
C GLU A 50 13.33 -4.74 -15.12
N GLU A 51 13.05 -4.19 -13.94
CA GLU A 51 11.82 -4.49 -13.17
C GLU A 51 10.56 -4.09 -13.94
N TYR A 52 10.58 -2.90 -14.55
CA TYR A 52 9.47 -2.44 -15.39
C TYR A 52 9.24 -3.39 -16.57
N ARG A 53 10.30 -3.75 -17.30
CA ARG A 53 10.22 -4.72 -18.41
C ARG A 53 9.75 -6.08 -17.94
N ALA A 54 10.25 -6.59 -16.81
CA ALA A 54 9.82 -7.86 -16.26
C ALA A 54 8.30 -7.89 -16.03
N VAL A 55 7.72 -6.84 -15.43
CA VAL A 55 6.26 -6.73 -15.23
C VAL A 55 5.49 -6.61 -16.56
N ARG A 56 6.06 -5.94 -17.57
CA ARG A 56 5.38 -5.67 -18.85
C ARG A 56 5.47 -6.80 -19.86
N GLU A 57 6.59 -7.51 -19.88
CA GLU A 57 6.96 -8.45 -20.94
C GLU A 57 7.02 -9.90 -20.42
N SER A 58 7.04 -10.09 -19.10
CA SER A 58 7.14 -11.40 -18.47
C SER A 58 6.28 -11.48 -17.20
N ALA A 59 6.88 -11.57 -16.01
CA ALA A 59 6.20 -11.54 -14.72
C ALA A 59 7.00 -10.75 -13.68
N GLY A 60 6.31 -10.19 -12.69
CA GLY A 60 6.90 -9.55 -11.53
C GLY A 60 6.13 -9.88 -10.25
N LEU A 61 6.84 -9.90 -9.12
CA LEU A 61 6.26 -10.07 -7.78
C LEU A 61 6.34 -8.73 -7.04
N MET A 62 5.20 -8.24 -6.57
CA MET A 62 5.10 -6.99 -5.80
C MET A 62 4.61 -7.28 -4.38
N ASP A 63 5.28 -6.73 -3.38
CA ASP A 63 4.78 -6.76 -2.01
C ASP A 63 3.72 -5.65 -1.83
N PHE A 64 2.48 -6.05 -1.50
CA PHE A 64 1.38 -5.13 -1.16
C PHE A 64 0.94 -5.22 0.30
N THR A 65 1.80 -5.75 1.18
CA THR A 65 1.49 -5.95 2.60
C THR A 65 1.04 -4.66 3.29
N MET A 66 1.58 -3.51 2.88
CA MET A 66 1.27 -2.19 3.44
C MET A 66 -0.13 -1.67 3.11
N LEU A 67 -0.80 -2.21 2.08
CA LEU A 67 -2.18 -1.83 1.79
C LEU A 67 -3.08 -2.27 2.95
N ARG A 68 -4.02 -1.40 3.34
CA ARG A 68 -4.98 -1.72 4.40
C ARG A 68 -5.99 -2.74 3.87
N LYS A 69 -6.14 -3.85 4.60
CA LYS A 69 -7.19 -4.85 4.38
C LYS A 69 -8.20 -4.69 5.51
N VAL A 70 -9.48 -4.68 5.17
CA VAL A 70 -10.60 -4.59 6.11
C VAL A 70 -11.61 -5.64 5.71
N ASP A 71 -11.84 -6.59 6.60
CA ASP A 71 -12.89 -7.60 6.45
C ASP A 71 -14.14 -7.10 7.19
N ILE A 72 -15.30 -7.17 6.53
CA ILE A 72 -16.58 -6.71 7.07
C ILE A 72 -17.56 -7.87 6.90
N GLU A 73 -18.14 -8.31 8.01
CA GLU A 73 -19.00 -9.50 8.07
C GLU A 73 -20.25 -9.22 8.90
N GLY A 74 -21.32 -9.96 8.64
CA GLY A 74 -22.57 -9.91 9.39
C GLY A 74 -23.79 -9.55 8.53
N ASP A 75 -24.96 -9.64 9.17
CA ASP A 75 -26.23 -9.30 8.53
C ASP A 75 -26.28 -7.81 8.20
N GLY A 76 -26.79 -7.46 7.02
CA GLY A 76 -26.91 -6.08 6.56
C GLY A 76 -25.60 -5.45 6.06
N VAL A 77 -24.54 -6.24 5.85
CA VAL A 77 -23.23 -5.73 5.41
C VAL A 77 -23.29 -5.03 4.05
N VAL A 78 -24.13 -5.51 3.13
CA VAL A 78 -24.27 -4.94 1.78
C VAL A 78 -24.86 -3.54 1.87
N GLU A 79 -25.90 -3.35 2.68
CA GLU A 79 -26.55 -2.07 2.93
C GLU A 79 -25.58 -1.09 3.61
N PHE A 80 -24.81 -1.55 4.59
CA PHE A 80 -23.80 -0.75 5.26
C PHE A 80 -22.71 -0.28 4.29
N VAL A 81 -22.12 -1.19 3.50
CA VAL A 81 -21.05 -0.87 2.56
C VAL A 81 -21.55 0.08 1.47
N ASN A 82 -22.75 -0.16 0.91
CA ASN A 82 -23.39 0.75 -0.04
C ASN A 82 -23.64 2.16 0.54
N GLY A 83 -23.71 2.30 1.87
CA GLY A 83 -23.80 3.60 2.53
C GLY A 83 -22.48 4.39 2.59
N ILE A 84 -21.33 3.74 2.39
CA ILE A 84 -19.99 4.35 2.54
C ILE A 84 -19.13 4.33 1.26
N VAL A 85 -19.58 3.67 0.19
CA VAL A 85 -18.88 3.67 -1.10
C VAL A 85 -19.79 4.19 -2.22
N ALA A 86 -19.19 4.71 -3.30
CA ALA A 86 -19.95 5.26 -4.42
C ALA A 86 -20.46 4.19 -5.42
N ARG A 87 -19.88 2.98 -5.41
CA ARG A 87 -20.28 1.89 -6.31
C ARG A 87 -21.30 0.99 -5.62
N ASP A 88 -22.31 0.55 -6.37
CA ASP A 88 -23.29 -0.42 -5.86
C ASP A 88 -22.68 -1.82 -5.75
N VAL A 89 -22.36 -2.23 -4.52
CA VAL A 89 -21.74 -3.53 -4.23
C VAL A 89 -22.71 -4.69 -4.32
N SER A 90 -24.03 -4.46 -4.35
CA SER A 90 -25.03 -5.53 -4.53
C SER A 90 -24.94 -6.21 -5.91
N LYS A 91 -24.27 -5.55 -6.87
CA LYS A 91 -24.03 -6.06 -8.22
C LYS A 91 -22.80 -6.98 -8.30
N LEU A 92 -22.02 -7.09 -7.23
CA LEU A 92 -20.86 -7.97 -7.18
C LEU A 92 -21.28 -9.41 -6.89
N GLN A 93 -20.58 -10.35 -7.50
CA GLN A 93 -20.71 -11.78 -7.20
C GLN A 93 -19.51 -12.21 -6.34
N PRO A 94 -19.61 -13.29 -5.55
CA PRO A 94 -18.47 -13.82 -4.81
C PRO A 94 -17.21 -13.98 -5.69
N GLY A 95 -16.08 -13.43 -5.23
CA GLY A 95 -14.80 -13.47 -5.95
C GLY A 95 -14.59 -12.40 -7.04
N ARG A 96 -15.39 -11.32 -7.06
CA ARG A 96 -15.34 -10.26 -8.06
C ARG A 96 -15.14 -8.87 -7.48
#